data_AF-A0A1A9S2L1-F1
#
_entry.id   AF-A0A1A9S2L1-F1
#
_cell.length_a   1.000
_cell.length_b   1.000
_cell.length_c   1.000
_cell.angle_alpha   90.00
_cell.angle_beta   90.00
_cell.angle_gamma   90.00
#
_symmetry.space_group_name_H-M   'P 1'
#
loop_
_entity.id
_entity.type
_entity.pdbx_description
1 polymer ?
#
loop_
_entity_poly.entity_id
_entity_poly.type
_entity_poly.pdbx_seq_one_letter_code
_entity_poly.pdbx_strand_id
1 'polypeptide(L)'
;MSKSQELIAKQHPVSAGDILGMVAGLAAAAIHIYETEPSGKLSQLFALEGIPPTYQLIKPIAEEANQLAAANDTEADDFLKFVTAVISLLDKASEKANELGLSEAAPPTIQ
;
A
#
# COMPACT_ATOMS: atom_id res chain seq x y z
N MET A 1 11.65 -24.74 -5.42
CA MET A 1 10.63 -23.77 -4.96
C MET A 1 10.98 -23.42 -3.54
N SER A 2 11.33 -22.16 -3.27
CA SER A 2 11.54 -21.68 -1.89
C SER A 2 10.20 -21.69 -1.15
N LYS A 3 10.20 -21.98 0.16
CA LYS A 3 8.98 -22.00 1.00
C LYS A 3 8.18 -20.70 0.89
N SER A 4 8.87 -19.59 0.69
CA SER A 4 8.35 -18.24 0.50
C SER A 4 7.47 -18.14 -0.75
N GLN A 5 7.86 -18.78 -1.86
CA GLN A 5 7.07 -18.85 -3.10
C GLN A 5 5.83 -19.75 -2.95
N GLU A 6 5.92 -20.82 -2.16
CA GLU A 6 4.75 -21.68 -1.86
C GLU A 6 3.73 -20.98 -0.95
N LEU A 7 4.16 -20.12 -0.02
CA LEU A 7 3.25 -19.37 0.85
C LEU A 7 2.48 -18.28 0.08
N ILE A 8 3.19 -17.50 -0.75
CA ILE A 8 2.60 -16.44 -1.60
C ILE A 8 1.55 -17.01 -2.56
N ALA A 9 1.73 -18.26 -3.03
CA ALA A 9 0.80 -18.93 -3.94
C ALA A 9 -0.37 -19.67 -3.26
N LYS A 10 -0.29 -19.98 -1.95
CA LYS A 10 -1.27 -20.86 -1.27
C LYS A 10 -2.36 -20.14 -0.49
N GLN A 11 -2.17 -18.89 -0.04
CA GLN A 11 -3.10 -18.27 0.92
C GLN A 11 -4.06 -17.22 0.36
N HIS A 12 -3.87 -16.73 -0.86
CA HIS A 12 -4.76 -15.74 -1.47
C HIS A 12 -5.11 -16.12 -2.91
N PRO A 13 -6.40 -16.11 -3.33
CA PRO A 13 -6.77 -16.32 -4.74
C PRO A 13 -6.22 -15.24 -5.69
N VAL A 14 -5.64 -14.17 -5.13
CA VAL A 14 -4.91 -13.09 -5.79
C VAL A 14 -3.52 -13.03 -5.12
N SER A 15 -2.42 -13.06 -5.87
CA SER A 15 -1.10 -13.11 -5.24
C SER A 15 -0.80 -11.82 -4.47
N ALA A 16 0.02 -11.87 -3.40
CA ALA A 16 0.44 -10.67 -2.66
C ALA A 16 1.07 -9.61 -3.59
N GLY A 17 1.77 -10.06 -4.64
CA GLY A 17 2.32 -9.18 -5.68
C GLY A 17 1.23 -8.42 -6.47
N ASP A 18 0.11 -9.06 -6.80
CA ASP A 18 -1.01 -8.41 -7.51
C ASP A 18 -1.69 -7.35 -6.63
N ILE A 19 -1.86 -7.64 -5.34
CA ILE A 19 -2.43 -6.68 -4.37
C ILE A 19 -1.51 -5.47 -4.23
N LEU A 20 -0.21 -5.70 -4.06
CA LEU A 20 0.79 -4.63 -3.94
C LEU A 20 0.87 -3.79 -5.23
N GLY A 21 0.80 -4.43 -6.41
CA GLY A 21 0.74 -3.74 -7.70
C GLY A 21 -0.51 -2.87 -7.86
N MET A 22 -1.67 -3.38 -7.47
CA MET A 22 -2.92 -2.63 -7.46
C MET A 22 -2.84 -1.42 -6.53
N VAL A 23 -2.31 -1.59 -5.31
CA VAL A 23 -2.15 -0.52 -4.32
C VAL A 23 -1.20 0.55 -4.84
N ALA A 24 -0.07 0.15 -5.40
CA ALA A 24 0.90 1.09 -5.99
C ALA A 24 0.27 1.92 -7.12
N GLY A 25 -0.51 1.27 -8.00
CA GLY A 25 -1.23 1.94 -9.07
C GLY A 25 -2.29 2.92 -8.55
N LEU A 26 -3.05 2.52 -7.53
CA LEU A 26 -4.07 3.38 -6.91
C LEU A 26 -3.45 4.59 -6.20
N ALA A 27 -2.38 4.40 -5.43
CA ALA A 27 -1.67 5.49 -4.77
C ALA A 27 -1.06 6.47 -5.77
N ALA A 28 -0.43 5.97 -6.84
CA ALA A 28 0.12 6.81 -7.91
C ALA A 28 -0.97 7.59 -8.66
N ALA A 29 -2.10 6.95 -8.97
CA ALA A 29 -3.24 7.61 -9.59
C ALA A 29 -3.84 8.69 -8.69
N ALA A 30 -3.99 8.43 -7.39
CA ALA A 30 -4.48 9.41 -6.43
C ALA A 30 -3.55 10.64 -6.37
N ILE A 31 -2.23 10.44 -6.27
CA ILE A 31 -1.25 11.54 -6.28
C ILE A 31 -1.38 12.38 -7.56
N HIS A 32 -1.46 11.72 -8.73
CA HIS A 32 -1.60 12.42 -10.00
C HIS A 32 -2.90 13.22 -10.08
N ILE A 33 -4.00 12.68 -9.55
CA ILE A 33 -5.31 13.35 -9.53
C ILE A 33 -5.30 14.53 -8.55
N TYR A 34 -4.66 14.41 -7.39
CA TYR A 34 -4.46 15.52 -6.47
C TYR A 34 -3.65 16.66 -7.09
N GLU A 35 -2.72 16.37 -7.99
CA GLU A 35 -1.93 17.39 -8.71
C GLU A 35 -2.70 18.06 -9.84
N THR A 36 -3.51 17.29 -10.56
CA THR A 36 -4.20 17.77 -11.77
C THR A 36 -5.57 18.36 -11.49
N GLU A 37 -6.31 17.80 -10.53
CA GLU A 37 -7.65 18.23 -10.15
C GLU A 37 -7.86 18.20 -8.61
N PRO A 38 -7.14 19.02 -7.83
CA PRO A 38 -7.06 18.91 -6.36
C PRO A 38 -8.42 18.99 -5.64
N SER A 39 -9.37 19.76 -6.16
CA SER A 39 -10.71 19.92 -5.57
C SER A 39 -11.80 19.12 -6.30
N GLY A 40 -11.40 18.24 -7.23
CA GLY A 40 -12.32 17.44 -8.04
C GLY A 40 -13.07 16.38 -7.23
N LYS A 41 -14.17 15.88 -7.79
CA LYS A 41 -14.95 14.80 -7.17
C LYS A 41 -14.11 13.53 -6.99
N LEU A 42 -13.21 13.24 -7.92
CA LEU A 42 -12.32 12.08 -7.83
C LEU A 42 -11.30 12.24 -6.69
N SER A 43 -10.74 13.45 -6.50
CA SER A 43 -9.84 13.74 -5.38
C SER A 43 -10.52 13.47 -4.03
N GLN A 44 -11.76 13.95 -3.85
CA GLN A 44 -12.52 13.66 -2.63
C GLN A 44 -12.79 12.16 -2.44
N LEU A 45 -13.16 11.46 -3.52
CA LEU A 45 -13.39 10.01 -3.48
C LEU A 45 -12.12 9.23 -3.10
N PHE A 46 -10.96 9.58 -3.67
CA PHE A 46 -9.71 8.92 -3.29
C PHE A 46 -9.35 9.20 -1.83
N ALA A 47 -9.47 10.45 -1.38
CA ALA A 47 -9.09 10.84 -0.03
C ALA A 47 -9.96 10.15 1.06
N LEU A 48 -11.26 10.03 0.80
CA LEU A 48 -12.23 9.55 1.80
C LEU A 48 -12.52 8.05 1.69
N GLU A 49 -12.56 7.51 0.47
CA GLU A 49 -13.07 6.16 0.20
C GLU A 49 -12.04 5.24 -0.47
N GLY A 50 -11.03 5.79 -1.14
CA GLY A 50 -10.01 5.00 -1.82
C GLY A 50 -8.82 4.66 -0.92
N ILE A 51 -8.13 5.68 -0.43
CA ILE A 51 -6.88 5.55 0.32
C ILE A 51 -7.07 4.86 1.67
N PRO A 52 -8.06 5.22 2.53
CA PRO A 52 -8.18 4.62 3.86
C PRO A 52 -8.40 3.08 3.85
N PRO A 53 -9.32 2.52 3.04
CA PRO A 53 -9.48 1.07 2.95
C PRO A 53 -8.26 0.34 2.40
N THR A 54 -7.45 1.03 1.58
CA THR A 54 -6.26 0.43 0.96
C THR A 54 -5.19 0.08 2.00
N TYR A 55 -5.09 0.82 3.10
CA TYR A 55 -4.23 0.45 4.23
C TYR A 55 -4.65 -0.87 4.89
N GLN A 56 -5.95 -1.14 4.97
CA GLN A 56 -6.45 -2.41 5.54
C GLN A 56 -6.12 -3.59 4.64
N LEU A 57 -6.09 -3.39 3.32
CA LEU A 57 -5.72 -4.44 2.35
C LEU A 57 -4.25 -4.83 2.45
N ILE A 58 -3.34 -3.86 2.65
CA ILE A 58 -1.90 -4.14 2.66
C ILE A 58 -1.36 -4.53 4.03
N LYS A 59 -2.06 -4.18 5.11
CA LYS A 59 -1.64 -4.48 6.49
C LYS A 59 -1.20 -5.93 6.70
N PRO A 60 -1.98 -6.97 6.35
CA PRO A 60 -1.54 -8.35 6.56
C PRO A 60 -0.28 -8.72 5.77
N ILE A 61 -0.10 -8.14 4.58
CA ILE A 61 1.08 -8.37 3.73
C ILE A 61 2.32 -7.73 4.35
N ALA A 62 2.18 -6.54 4.94
CA ALA A 62 3.26 -5.86 5.66
C ALA A 62 3.69 -6.62 6.91
N GLU A 63 2.73 -7.10 7.70
CA GLU A 63 2.99 -7.92 8.89
C GLU A 63 3.73 -9.21 8.51
N GLU A 64 3.32 -9.87 7.42
CA GLU A 64 4.00 -11.08 6.91
C GLU A 64 5.41 -10.77 6.41
N ALA A 65 5.60 -9.70 5.63
CA ALA A 65 6.92 -9.29 5.14
C ALA A 65 7.90 -9.03 6.30
N ASN A 66 7.45 -8.35 7.35
CA ASN A 66 8.23 -8.10 8.56
C ASN A 66 8.60 -9.41 9.29
N GLN A 67 7.66 -10.36 9.40
CA GLN A 67 7.92 -11.67 10.01
C GLN A 67 8.94 -12.50 9.23
N LEU A 68 8.86 -12.48 7.90
CA LEU A 68 9.79 -13.19 7.02
C LEU A 68 11.20 -12.57 7.09
N ALA A 69 11.31 -11.24 7.11
CA ALA A 69 12.60 -10.56 7.26
C ALA A 69 13.24 -10.84 8.62
N ALA A 70 12.46 -10.88 9.70
CA ALA A 70 12.94 -11.25 11.03
C ALA A 70 13.51 -12.69 11.10
N ALA A 71 13.13 -13.56 10.15
CA ALA A 71 13.66 -14.91 10.02
C ALA A 71 14.98 -14.99 9.19
N ASN A 72 15.54 -13.85 8.77
CA ASN A 72 16.83 -13.73 8.06
C ASN A 72 16.89 -14.47 6.70
N ASP A 73 15.77 -14.55 6.00
CA ASP A 73 15.69 -15.06 4.62
C ASP A 73 16.05 -13.94 3.62
N THR A 74 17.11 -14.11 2.83
CA THR A 74 17.56 -13.11 1.85
C THR A 74 16.51 -12.76 0.79
N GLU A 75 15.61 -13.70 0.45
CA GLU A 75 14.49 -13.42 -0.48
C GLU A 75 13.39 -12.57 0.21
N ALA A 76 13.31 -12.60 1.54
CA ALA A 76 12.38 -11.79 2.31
C ALA A 76 12.79 -10.31 2.37
N ASP A 77 14.09 -10.01 2.27
CA ASP A 77 14.58 -8.62 2.24
C ASP A 77 14.07 -7.86 1.01
N ASP A 78 14.06 -8.50 -0.16
CA ASP A 78 13.58 -7.87 -1.40
C ASP A 78 12.05 -7.73 -1.41
N PHE A 79 11.33 -8.70 -0.84
CA PHE A 79 9.89 -8.60 -0.64
C PHE A 79 9.54 -7.47 0.35
N LEU A 80 10.24 -7.37 1.47
CA LEU A 80 10.05 -6.29 2.45
C LEU A 80 10.31 -4.92 1.82
N LYS A 81 11.42 -4.75 1.08
CA LYS A 81 11.70 -3.50 0.36
C LYS A 81 10.55 -3.10 -0.57
N PHE A 82 9.99 -4.06 -1.30
CA PHE A 82 8.87 -3.80 -2.19
C PHE A 82 7.62 -3.37 -1.41
N VAL A 83 7.27 -4.08 -0.34
CA VAL A 83 6.13 -3.73 0.52
C VAL A 83 6.32 -2.34 1.13
N THR A 84 7.49 -2.02 1.68
CA THR A 84 7.81 -0.70 2.22
C THR A 84 7.69 0.40 1.17
N ALA A 85 8.12 0.15 -0.07
CA ALA A 85 7.99 1.13 -1.16
C ALA A 85 6.51 1.41 -1.52
N VAL A 86 5.66 0.38 -1.50
CA VAL A 86 4.22 0.53 -1.75
C VAL A 86 3.53 1.28 -0.61
N ILE A 87 3.85 0.97 0.65
CA ILE A 87 3.36 1.70 1.82
C ILE A 87 3.77 3.18 1.71
N SER A 88 5.05 3.45 1.40
CA SER A 88 5.56 4.83 1.25
C SER A 88 4.84 5.62 0.15
N LEU A 89 4.38 4.97 -0.93
CA LEU A 89 3.57 5.62 -1.95
C LEU A 89 2.16 5.94 -1.44
N LEU A 90 1.56 5.03 -0.68
CA LEU A 90 0.25 5.22 -0.08
C LEU A 90 0.27 6.33 0.99
N ASP A 91 1.34 6.38 1.79
CA ASP A 91 1.59 7.45 2.78
C ASP A 91 1.64 8.81 2.09
N LYS A 92 2.43 8.95 1.02
CA LYS A 92 2.50 10.19 0.22
C LYS A 92 1.15 10.61 -0.33
N ALA A 93 0.34 9.67 -0.80
CA ALA A 93 -1.01 9.97 -1.27
C ALA A 93 -1.89 10.49 -0.12
N SER A 94 -1.80 9.88 1.05
CA SER A 94 -2.55 10.31 2.24
C SER A 94 -2.09 11.67 2.76
N GLU A 95 -0.79 11.91 2.83
CA GLU A 95 -0.20 13.20 3.23
C GLU A 95 -0.69 14.32 2.30
N LYS A 96 -0.65 14.08 0.99
CA LYS A 96 -1.13 15.05 0.00
C LYS A 96 -2.63 15.32 0.12
N ALA A 97 -3.44 14.30 0.41
CA ALA A 97 -4.86 14.48 0.67
C ALA A 97 -5.10 15.38 1.92
N ASN A 98 -4.28 15.20 2.96
CA ASN A 98 -4.34 16.03 4.17
C ASN A 98 -3.88 17.47 3.90
N GLU A 99 -2.80 17.67 3.14
CA GLU A 99 -2.33 18.99 2.71
C GLU A 99 -3.39 19.77 1.94
N LEU A 100 -4.19 19.08 1.12
CA LEU A 100 -5.30 19.65 0.38
C LEU A 100 -6.59 19.84 1.21
N GLY A 101 -6.59 19.45 2.48
CA GLY A 101 -7.77 19.50 3.35
C GLY A 101 -8.90 18.57 2.91
N LEU A 102 -8.60 17.52 2.14
CA LEU A 102 -9.57 16.54 1.64
C LEU A 102 -9.81 15.41 2.65
N SER A 103 -8.88 15.22 3.57
CA SER A 103 -8.95 14.22 4.64
C SER A 103 -8.36 14.82 5.91
N GLU A 104 -8.91 14.44 7.05
CA GLU A 104 -8.34 14.71 8.38
C GLU A 104 -7.71 13.44 8.98
N ALA A 105 -7.70 12.33 8.23
CA ALA A 105 -7.17 11.06 8.68
C ALA A 105 -5.64 11.06 8.54
N ALA A 106 -4.95 10.92 9.67
CA ALA A 106 -3.53 10.58 9.64
C ALA A 106 -3.36 9.22 8.94
N PRO A 107 -2.29 9.04 8.13
CA PRO A 107 -1.94 7.73 7.60
C PRO A 107 -1.87 6.74 8.77
N PRO A 108 -2.56 5.59 8.73
CA PRO A 108 -2.43 4.60 9.78
C PRO A 108 -0.99 4.11 9.79
N THR A 109 -0.35 4.12 10.96
CA THR A 109 1.00 3.60 11.13
C THR A 109 0.96 2.09 10.92
N ILE A 110 1.41 1.63 9.75
CA ILE A 110 1.68 0.21 9.50
C ILE A 110 3.11 -0.05 10.01
N GLN A 111 3.22 -0.78 11.12
CA GLN A 111 4.48 -1.19 11.74
C GLN A 111 5.01 -2.48 11.14
#